data_AF-A0AAW2ZIN2-F1
#
_entry.id   AF-A0AAW2ZIN2-F1
#
_cell.length_a   1.000
_cell.length_b   1.000
_cell.length_c   1.000
_cell.angle_alpha   90.00
_cell.angle_beta   90.00
_cell.angle_gamma   90.00
#
_symmetry.space_group_name_H-M   'P 1'
#
loop_
_entity.id
_entity.type
_entity.pdbx_description
1 polymer ?
#
loop_
_entity_poly.entity_id
_entity_poly.type
_entity_poly.pdbx_seq_one_letter_code
_entity_poly.pdbx_strand_id
1 'polypeptide(L)'
;MIQLNHKTRDGFLPTTNPSVRSIGDYFGIGNNAPKRSRFMKAVRRYKRSIGKSWKPLRYLALSLAAIWIIFLVYMAYKFFTILTTPAVQSTVVTAFEALKDAGFSQDLTKRSFGDKCKVGVGHVPVYTPNTNRVETWDYNIKGPLSIETFYKNYVMKSTPLLIKNSINDWPALTRWKSDAYLREKAGDQNVGVERSKNNKYGYAEKTWKQKSQKPFSYFLDVYQSKDEDGVIYYMDSEVFPNLVSDYIKPKYVPCLNDDPVPYFIDFGVWFGGGGQNSLIHNDPEDNLLNVLDGYKRLIMFAPKEGENLYEDTTGQARISRVDIAHPELDIHPLFANAKSYEVITQSGDVIFIPAYWYHQVESSCRHISINMWFDLHDSIGMYEELDIAREKENTPDYPKSIDTLNMLLKRKSSCPLVNKMDVQIKKNKKSD
;
A
#
# COMPACT_ATOMS: atom_id res chain seq x y z
N MET A 1 -44.16 13.78 -5.12
CA MET A 1 -44.34 14.16 -6.54
C MET A 1 -42.95 14.14 -7.15
N ILE A 2 -42.55 13.25 -8.06
CA ILE A 2 -43.17 12.82 -9.33
C ILE A 2 -42.96 11.29 -9.54
N GLN A 3 -43.92 10.67 -10.22
CA GLN A 3 -44.14 9.26 -10.60
C GLN A 3 -43.06 8.69 -11.55
N LEU A 4 -42.54 7.47 -11.32
CA LEU A 4 -42.98 6.16 -11.87
C LEU A 4 -43.08 6.09 -13.42
N ASN A 5 -42.30 5.19 -14.05
CA ASN A 5 -42.90 3.96 -14.58
C ASN A 5 -41.91 2.87 -15.03
N HIS A 6 -42.24 1.67 -14.58
CA HIS A 6 -41.74 0.35 -14.95
C HIS A 6 -42.38 -0.19 -16.24
N LYS A 7 -41.77 -1.29 -16.74
CA LYS A 7 -42.33 -2.48 -17.46
C LYS A 7 -41.92 -2.57 -18.93
N THR A 8 -41.65 -3.71 -19.57
CA THR A 8 -41.56 -5.18 -19.30
C THR A 8 -41.01 -5.77 -20.63
N ARG A 9 -40.00 -6.65 -20.64
CA ARG A 9 -40.02 -8.13 -20.75
C ARG A 9 -40.55 -8.74 -22.07
N ASP A 10 -39.85 -9.82 -22.47
CA ASP A 10 -40.11 -10.85 -23.51
C ASP A 10 -39.66 -10.48 -24.93
N GLY A 11 -39.00 -11.31 -25.76
CA GLY A 11 -38.58 -12.72 -25.75
C GLY A 11 -38.38 -13.18 -27.22
N PHE A 12 -37.48 -14.15 -27.45
CA PHE A 12 -37.28 -14.98 -28.66
C PHE A 12 -36.32 -14.56 -29.82
N LEU A 13 -35.42 -15.52 -30.11
CA LEU A 13 -34.45 -15.73 -31.21
C LEU A 13 -35.16 -16.04 -32.57
N PRO A 14 -34.55 -15.89 -33.79
CA PRO A 14 -33.46 -16.77 -34.26
C PRO A 14 -32.41 -16.22 -35.27
N THR A 15 -31.28 -16.94 -35.29
CA THR A 15 -30.23 -17.17 -36.32
C THR A 15 -30.22 -16.38 -37.64
N THR A 16 -29.06 -15.80 -38.00
CA THR A 16 -28.15 -16.18 -39.13
C THR A 16 -27.10 -15.09 -39.36
N ASN A 17 -25.88 -15.51 -39.71
CA ASN A 17 -24.72 -14.68 -40.06
C ASN A 17 -24.89 -14.15 -41.51
N PRO A 18 -24.36 -12.95 -41.88
CA PRO A 18 -23.09 -13.00 -42.62
C PRO A 18 -22.13 -11.80 -42.45
N SER A 19 -20.84 -12.12 -42.41
CA SER A 19 -19.69 -11.41 -43.01
C SER A 19 -19.70 -9.87 -43.05
N VAL A 20 -18.90 -9.24 -42.17
CA VAL A 20 -18.43 -7.86 -42.36
C VAL A 20 -17.00 -7.90 -42.90
N ARG A 21 -16.86 -7.39 -44.13
CA ARG A 21 -15.61 -7.15 -44.83
C ARG A 21 -14.82 -6.03 -44.15
N SER A 22 -13.51 -6.20 -44.11
CA SER A 22 -12.53 -5.25 -43.58
C SER A 22 -12.37 -4.02 -44.47
N ILE A 23 -12.13 -2.89 -43.80
CA ILE A 23 -11.71 -1.58 -44.31
C ILE A 23 -10.50 -1.73 -45.25
N GLY A 24 -10.76 -1.80 -46.54
CA GLY A 24 -9.77 -1.77 -47.62
C GLY A 24 -10.16 -0.87 -48.80
N ASP A 25 -11.31 -0.19 -48.72
CA ASP A 25 -11.93 0.51 -49.86
C ASP A 25 -11.84 2.05 -49.80
N TYR A 26 -10.88 2.59 -49.04
CA TYR A 26 -10.49 4.00 -49.17
C TYR A 26 -9.05 4.05 -49.68
N PHE A 27 -8.84 4.75 -50.80
CA PHE A 27 -7.61 4.89 -51.59
C PHE A 27 -7.44 3.88 -52.73
N GLY A 28 -8.26 4.04 -53.77
CA GLY A 28 -8.00 3.45 -55.08
C GLY A 28 -6.77 4.07 -55.75
N ILE A 29 -5.72 3.27 -55.94
CA ILE A 29 -4.68 3.46 -56.97
C ILE A 29 -4.30 2.08 -57.51
N GLY A 30 -4.35 1.94 -58.83
CA GLY A 30 -4.34 0.67 -59.57
C GLY A 30 -3.00 -0.06 -59.71
N ASN A 31 -3.14 -1.25 -60.32
CA ASN A 31 -2.13 -2.23 -60.69
C ASN A 31 -0.86 -1.65 -61.35
N ASN A 32 0.32 -2.06 -60.86
CA ASN A 32 1.48 -2.49 -61.67
C ASN A 32 2.68 -2.95 -60.81
N ALA A 33 3.03 -4.24 -60.89
CA ALA A 33 4.37 -4.76 -60.55
C ALA A 33 5.23 -4.73 -61.83
N PRO A 34 6.55 -4.34 -61.80
CA PRO A 34 7.60 -5.26 -61.33
C PRO A 34 8.91 -4.58 -60.85
N LYS A 35 9.18 -4.42 -59.53
CA LYS A 35 10.51 -3.96 -59.04
C LYS A 35 11.09 -4.63 -57.77
N ARG A 36 10.37 -5.53 -57.07
CA ARG A 36 10.86 -6.12 -55.80
C ARG A 36 11.84 -7.31 -55.92
N SER A 37 12.01 -7.92 -57.10
CA SER A 37 12.84 -9.13 -57.29
C SER A 37 14.36 -8.85 -57.39
N ARG A 38 14.79 -7.68 -57.87
CA ARG A 38 16.22 -7.37 -58.09
C ARG A 38 16.96 -6.94 -56.80
N PHE A 39 16.31 -6.23 -55.89
CA PHE A 39 16.91 -5.76 -54.63
C PHE A 39 17.27 -6.92 -53.68
N MET A 40 16.37 -7.90 -53.54
CA MET A 40 16.60 -9.07 -52.66
C MET A 40 17.73 -9.99 -53.17
N LYS A 41 18.02 -10.00 -54.47
CA LYS A 41 19.18 -10.74 -55.03
C LYS A 41 20.51 -10.01 -54.78
N ALA A 42 20.53 -8.68 -54.74
CA ALA A 42 21.74 -7.90 -54.43
C ALA A 42 22.17 -8.06 -52.96
N VAL A 43 21.21 -8.00 -52.03
CA VAL A 43 21.48 -8.17 -50.58
C VAL A 43 22.05 -9.57 -50.26
N ARG A 44 21.58 -10.62 -50.95
CA ARG A 44 22.10 -11.99 -50.78
C ARG A 44 23.52 -12.19 -51.33
N ARG A 45 23.93 -11.47 -52.38
CA ARG A 45 25.32 -11.49 -52.88
C ARG A 45 26.27 -10.72 -51.96
N TYR A 46 25.84 -9.59 -51.41
CA TYR A 46 26.65 -8.80 -50.47
C TYR A 46 26.95 -9.56 -49.17
N LYS A 47 25.95 -10.29 -48.62
CA LYS A 47 26.14 -11.14 -47.42
C LYS A 47 27.12 -12.30 -47.61
N ARG A 48 27.32 -12.83 -48.83
CA ARG A 48 28.27 -13.92 -49.09
C ARG A 48 29.73 -13.45 -49.23
N SER A 49 29.95 -12.19 -49.61
CA SER A 49 31.30 -11.63 -49.80
C SER A 49 32.02 -11.34 -48.47
N ILE A 50 31.28 -10.83 -47.47
CA ILE A 50 31.87 -10.36 -46.19
C ILE A 50 32.19 -11.54 -45.24
N GLY A 51 31.57 -12.70 -45.42
CA GLY A 51 31.70 -13.84 -44.50
C GLY A 51 33.03 -14.61 -44.54
N LYS A 52 33.91 -14.37 -45.52
CA LYS A 52 35.16 -15.16 -45.68
C LYS A 52 36.44 -14.48 -45.14
N SER A 53 36.41 -13.19 -44.82
CA SER A 53 37.62 -12.42 -44.45
C SER A 53 37.86 -12.23 -42.94
N TRP A 54 36.89 -12.54 -42.08
CA TRP A 54 36.96 -12.23 -40.63
C TRP A 54 37.24 -13.42 -39.70
N LYS A 55 37.47 -14.62 -40.24
CA LYS A 55 37.69 -15.81 -39.41
C LYS A 55 38.92 -15.69 -38.47
N PRO A 56 40.11 -15.21 -38.92
CA PRO A 56 41.28 -15.10 -38.05
C PRO A 56 41.10 -14.08 -36.92
N LEU A 57 40.48 -12.93 -37.23
CA LEU A 57 40.17 -11.86 -36.26
C LEU A 57 39.12 -12.31 -35.22
N ARG A 58 38.15 -13.14 -35.62
CA ARG A 58 37.19 -13.74 -34.67
C ARG A 58 37.85 -14.70 -33.71
N TYR A 59 38.78 -15.54 -34.17
CA TYR A 59 39.50 -16.45 -33.27
C TYR A 59 40.39 -15.66 -32.30
N LEU A 60 41.10 -14.62 -32.76
CA LEU A 60 41.88 -13.76 -31.89
C LEU A 60 41.03 -13.05 -30.82
N ALA A 61 39.88 -12.50 -31.22
CA ALA A 61 38.95 -11.85 -30.28
C ALA A 61 38.35 -12.83 -29.25
N LEU A 62 38.01 -14.05 -29.68
CA LEU A 62 37.52 -15.10 -28.77
C LEU A 62 38.62 -15.59 -27.82
N SER A 63 39.86 -15.71 -28.29
CA SER A 63 41.02 -16.07 -27.45
C SER A 63 41.32 -14.98 -26.42
N LEU A 64 41.29 -13.71 -26.81
CA LEU A 64 41.48 -12.59 -25.87
C LEU A 64 40.33 -12.48 -24.86
N ALA A 65 39.10 -12.73 -25.28
CA ALA A 65 37.94 -12.79 -24.38
C ALA A 65 38.07 -13.95 -23.38
N ALA A 66 38.53 -15.13 -23.83
CA ALA A 66 38.75 -16.27 -22.95
C ALA A 66 39.85 -15.99 -21.91
N ILE A 67 40.96 -15.36 -22.31
CA ILE A 67 42.04 -14.94 -21.40
C ILE A 67 41.52 -13.93 -20.37
N TRP A 68 40.70 -12.96 -20.81
CA TRP A 68 40.07 -11.98 -19.91
C TRP A 68 39.11 -12.62 -18.91
N ILE A 69 38.31 -13.61 -19.33
CA ILE A 69 37.41 -14.34 -18.44
C ILE A 69 38.21 -15.15 -17.42
N ILE A 70 39.28 -15.83 -17.83
CA ILE A 70 40.16 -16.58 -16.91
C ILE A 70 40.81 -15.63 -15.89
N PHE A 71 41.26 -14.44 -16.33
CA PHE A 71 41.81 -13.43 -15.44
C PHE A 71 40.77 -12.92 -14.43
N LEU A 72 39.54 -12.65 -14.87
CA LEU A 72 38.45 -12.23 -13.97
C LEU A 72 38.07 -13.32 -12.96
N VAL A 73 38.00 -14.58 -13.38
CA VAL A 73 37.75 -15.73 -12.49
C VAL A 73 38.89 -15.89 -11.48
N TYR A 74 40.14 -15.73 -11.92
CA TYR A 74 41.31 -15.76 -11.03
C TYR A 74 41.30 -14.60 -10.02
N MET A 75 40.97 -13.39 -10.45
CA MET A 75 40.83 -12.23 -9.56
C MET A 75 39.68 -12.41 -8.56
N ALA A 76 38.54 -12.95 -9.00
CA ALA A 76 37.42 -13.29 -8.12
C ALA A 76 37.81 -14.38 -7.10
N TYR A 77 38.54 -15.41 -7.53
CA TYR A 77 39.05 -16.46 -6.65
C TYR A 77 40.07 -15.92 -5.63
N LYS A 78 40.99 -15.06 -6.06
CA LYS A 78 41.96 -14.37 -5.18
C LYS A 78 41.25 -13.46 -4.18
N PHE A 79 40.23 -12.72 -4.62
CA PHE A 79 39.41 -11.87 -3.76
C PHE A 79 38.63 -12.70 -2.73
N PHE A 80 38.03 -13.82 -3.17
CA PHE A 80 37.29 -14.72 -2.29
C PHE A 80 38.22 -15.42 -1.27
N THR A 81 39.42 -15.83 -1.69
CA THR A 81 40.41 -16.43 -0.78
C THR A 81 40.95 -15.44 0.24
N ILE A 82 41.10 -14.15 -0.11
CA ILE A 82 41.44 -13.09 0.85
C ILE A 82 40.30 -12.93 1.89
N LEU A 83 39.04 -12.91 1.45
CA LEU A 83 37.86 -12.79 2.33
C LEU A 83 37.65 -14.00 3.25
N THR A 84 38.16 -15.18 2.88
CA THR A 84 38.05 -16.41 3.68
C THR A 84 39.27 -16.66 4.57
N THR A 85 40.27 -15.76 4.60
CA THR A 85 41.38 -15.92 5.54
C THR A 85 40.87 -15.72 6.98
N PRO A 86 41.33 -16.52 7.96
CA PRO A 86 40.91 -16.38 9.36
C PRO A 86 41.14 -14.97 9.92
N ALA A 87 42.19 -14.28 9.45
CA ALA A 87 42.49 -12.91 9.84
C ALA A 87 41.44 -11.90 9.33
N VAL A 88 40.95 -12.03 8.09
CA VAL A 88 39.90 -11.15 7.55
C VAL A 88 38.55 -11.49 8.15
N GLN A 89 38.23 -12.77 8.36
CA GLN A 89 37.00 -13.17 9.05
C GLN A 89 36.98 -12.67 10.49
N SER A 90 38.08 -12.81 11.24
CA SER A 90 38.19 -12.24 12.59
C SER A 90 38.05 -10.73 12.57
N THR A 91 38.68 -10.03 11.62
CA THR A 91 38.58 -8.56 11.54
C THR A 91 37.16 -8.11 11.18
N VAL A 92 36.47 -8.83 10.29
CA VAL A 92 35.07 -8.54 9.92
C VAL A 92 34.12 -8.85 11.07
N VAL A 93 34.30 -9.96 11.78
CA VAL A 93 33.50 -10.32 12.95
C VAL A 93 33.75 -9.33 14.09
N THR A 94 35.00 -8.99 14.39
CA THR A 94 35.34 -7.97 15.39
C THR A 94 34.85 -6.59 14.96
N ALA A 95 34.85 -6.23 13.68
CA ALA A 95 34.24 -5.00 13.19
C ALA A 95 32.70 -5.04 13.32
N PHE A 96 32.07 -6.19 13.08
CA PHE A 96 30.63 -6.38 13.26
C PHE A 96 30.22 -6.33 14.74
N GLU A 97 30.99 -6.95 15.62
CA GLU A 97 30.80 -6.93 17.07
C GLU A 97 31.10 -5.54 17.64
N ALA A 98 32.16 -4.87 17.18
CA ALA A 98 32.43 -3.48 17.53
C ALA A 98 31.34 -2.52 17.02
N LEU A 99 30.72 -2.77 15.86
CA LEU A 99 29.55 -2.02 15.40
C LEU A 99 28.31 -2.33 16.26
N LYS A 100 28.13 -3.58 16.70
CA LYS A 100 27.03 -3.98 17.59
C LYS A 100 27.17 -3.35 18.99
N ASP A 101 28.40 -3.32 19.52
CA ASP A 101 28.74 -2.78 20.84
C ASP A 101 28.84 -1.24 20.84
N ALA A 102 29.20 -0.62 19.70
CA ALA A 102 29.12 0.82 19.49
C ALA A 102 27.69 1.33 19.26
N GLY A 103 26.66 0.49 19.44
CA GLY A 103 25.27 0.89 19.31
C GLY A 103 24.85 1.18 17.87
N PHE A 104 25.60 0.72 16.86
CA PHE A 104 25.18 0.70 15.45
C PHE A 104 24.18 -0.45 15.18
N SER A 105 23.17 -0.58 16.05
CA SER A 105 21.82 -0.73 15.50
C SER A 105 21.62 0.56 14.71
N GLN A 106 21.52 0.51 13.38
CA GLN A 106 20.94 1.66 12.69
C GLN A 106 19.55 1.83 13.29
N ASP A 107 19.45 2.76 14.22
CA ASP A 107 18.23 3.29 14.75
C ASP A 107 17.52 3.88 13.54
N LEU A 108 16.67 3.08 12.88
CA LEU A 108 15.92 3.51 11.70
C LEU A 108 15.01 4.71 12.02
N THR A 109 14.82 5.02 13.30
CA THR A 109 14.20 6.24 13.84
C THR A 109 15.06 7.50 13.60
N LYS A 110 16.38 7.35 13.39
CA LYS A 110 17.35 8.45 13.13
C LYS A 110 17.69 8.66 11.66
N ARG A 111 17.01 8.02 10.71
CA ARG A 111 16.85 8.66 9.39
C ARG A 111 15.95 9.85 9.65
N SER A 112 16.56 10.99 9.96
CA SER A 112 15.88 12.26 10.20
C SER A 112 14.70 12.38 9.26
N PHE A 113 13.47 12.42 9.80
CA PHE A 113 12.31 12.64 8.94
C PHE A 113 12.38 14.04 8.28
N GLY A 114 13.37 14.88 8.62
CA GLY A 114 13.45 16.30 8.29
C GLY A 114 14.46 16.73 7.22
N ASP A 115 15.52 15.98 6.89
CA ASP A 115 16.67 16.61 6.18
C ASP A 115 16.45 16.89 4.68
N LYS A 116 15.30 16.53 4.11
CA LYS A 116 14.99 16.79 2.69
C LYS A 116 13.58 17.32 2.42
N CYS A 117 12.82 17.69 3.44
CA CYS A 117 11.44 18.13 3.23
C CYS A 117 11.37 19.61 2.88
N LYS A 118 10.68 19.95 1.79
CA LYS A 118 10.36 21.34 1.44
C LYS A 118 9.30 21.93 2.37
N VAL A 119 8.42 21.08 2.89
CA VAL A 119 7.45 21.39 3.93
C VAL A 119 8.04 20.88 5.25
N GLY A 120 8.29 21.77 6.22
CA GLY A 120 8.89 21.39 7.49
C GLY A 120 8.13 20.25 8.17
N VAL A 121 8.80 19.12 8.39
CA VAL A 121 8.26 17.97 9.12
C VAL A 121 8.67 18.13 10.57
N GLY A 122 7.80 18.76 11.36
CA GLY A 122 7.90 18.67 12.81
C GLY A 122 7.61 17.22 13.18
N HIS A 123 8.59 16.51 13.75
CA HIS A 123 8.30 15.19 14.30
C HIS A 123 7.33 15.39 15.45
N VAL A 124 6.26 14.61 15.47
CA VAL A 124 5.35 14.63 16.61
C VAL A 124 6.08 13.96 17.77
N PRO A 125 6.40 14.66 18.87
CA PRO A 125 7.03 14.04 20.02
C PRO A 125 6.01 13.06 20.61
N VAL A 126 6.20 11.77 20.40
CA VAL A 126 5.21 10.78 20.81
C VAL A 126 5.45 10.44 22.28
N TYR A 127 4.52 10.84 23.14
CA TYR A 127 4.48 10.32 24.51
C TYR A 127 3.93 8.89 24.46
N THR A 128 4.82 7.90 24.56
CA THR A 128 4.43 6.50 24.69
C THR A 128 5.22 5.84 25.82
N PRO A 129 4.61 5.67 27.01
CA PRO A 129 5.33 5.13 28.16
C PRO A 129 5.64 3.62 28.01
N ASN A 130 4.90 2.90 27.14
CA ASN A 130 5.03 1.46 26.92
C ASN A 130 4.87 1.11 25.44
N THR A 131 5.97 1.11 24.68
CA THR A 131 5.97 0.91 23.23
C THR A 131 6.60 -0.41 22.84
N ASN A 132 5.80 -1.27 22.23
CA ASN A 132 6.26 -2.52 21.62
C ASN A 132 6.49 -2.33 20.11
N ARG A 133 7.10 -3.33 19.47
CA ARG A 133 7.19 -3.39 18.00
C ARG A 133 6.10 -4.25 17.42
N VAL A 134 5.58 -3.85 16.26
CA VAL A 134 4.67 -4.69 15.45
C VAL A 134 5.45 -5.89 14.88
N GLU A 135 4.79 -7.05 14.78
CA GLU A 135 5.36 -8.24 14.14
C GLU A 135 5.67 -7.96 12.65
N THR A 136 6.76 -8.56 12.15
CA THR A 136 7.23 -8.35 10.78
C THR A 136 7.28 -9.63 9.95
N TRP A 137 6.71 -9.57 8.75
CA TRP A 137 6.88 -10.56 7.69
C TRP A 137 7.75 -10.00 6.59
N ASP A 138 8.90 -10.62 6.33
CA ASP A 138 9.74 -10.25 5.19
C ASP A 138 9.36 -11.08 3.97
N TYR A 139 8.69 -10.46 2.99
CA TYR A 139 8.18 -11.15 1.81
C TYR A 139 9.30 -11.66 0.88
N ASN A 140 10.50 -11.06 0.95
CA ASN A 140 11.66 -11.50 0.17
C ASN A 140 12.40 -12.66 0.85
N ILE A 141 12.48 -12.67 2.18
CA ILE A 141 13.21 -13.70 2.94
C ILE A 141 12.32 -14.92 3.23
N LYS A 142 11.10 -14.69 3.71
CA LYS A 142 10.14 -15.76 4.05
C LYS A 142 9.34 -16.23 2.83
N GLY A 143 9.40 -15.49 1.72
CA GLY A 143 8.57 -15.71 0.55
C GLY A 143 7.14 -15.20 0.72
N PRO A 144 6.27 -15.46 -0.29
CA PRO A 144 4.89 -15.02 -0.27
C PRO A 144 4.12 -15.46 0.96
N LEU A 145 3.49 -14.49 1.65
CA LEU A 145 2.56 -14.78 2.73
C LEU A 145 1.38 -15.59 2.17
N SER A 146 1.03 -16.70 2.80
CA SER A 146 -0.11 -17.53 2.36
C SER A 146 -1.43 -16.99 2.92
N ILE A 147 -2.53 -17.23 2.20
CA ILE A 147 -3.88 -16.87 2.64
C ILE A 147 -4.19 -17.46 4.03
N GLU A 148 -3.87 -18.73 4.22
CA GLU A 148 -4.11 -19.42 5.49
C GLU A 148 -3.32 -18.79 6.64
N THR A 149 -2.05 -18.45 6.41
CA THR A 149 -1.21 -17.82 7.45
C THR A 149 -1.71 -16.42 7.76
N PHE A 150 -2.01 -15.61 6.72
CA PHE A 150 -2.56 -14.27 6.90
C PHE A 150 -3.85 -14.30 7.73
N TYR A 151 -4.80 -15.14 7.32
CA TYR A 151 -6.10 -15.24 7.96
C TYR A 151 -6.02 -15.77 9.40
N LYS A 152 -5.35 -16.91 9.62
CA LYS A 152 -5.34 -17.59 10.93
C LYS A 152 -4.53 -16.84 11.98
N ASN A 153 -3.42 -16.23 11.58
CA ASN A 153 -2.48 -15.63 12.53
C ASN A 153 -2.69 -14.14 12.74
N TYR A 154 -3.30 -13.44 11.79
CA TYR A 154 -3.39 -11.98 11.84
C TYR A 154 -4.84 -11.51 11.85
N VAL A 155 -5.65 -11.88 10.85
CA VAL A 155 -7.07 -11.48 10.80
C VAL A 155 -7.84 -12.01 12.02
N MET A 156 -7.86 -13.34 12.21
CA MET A 156 -8.65 -13.96 13.29
C MET A 156 -8.14 -13.66 14.70
N LYS A 157 -6.88 -13.27 14.83
CA LYS A 157 -6.28 -12.89 16.12
C LYS A 157 -6.29 -11.37 16.33
N SER A 158 -6.83 -10.59 15.39
CA SER A 158 -6.77 -9.13 15.38
C SER A 158 -5.35 -8.65 15.72
N THR A 159 -4.36 -9.13 14.96
CA THR A 159 -2.93 -8.86 15.19
C THR A 159 -2.35 -8.08 14.00
N PRO A 160 -1.86 -6.84 14.21
CA PRO A 160 -1.22 -6.06 13.17
C PRO A 160 0.03 -6.74 12.63
N LEU A 161 0.30 -6.51 11.34
CA LEU A 161 1.43 -7.11 10.66
C LEU A 161 2.07 -6.14 9.67
N LEU A 162 3.37 -5.91 9.83
CA LEU A 162 4.17 -5.25 8.82
C LEU A 162 4.71 -6.28 7.82
N ILE A 163 4.26 -6.19 6.57
CA ILE A 163 4.70 -7.03 5.46
C ILE A 163 5.70 -6.24 4.62
N LYS A 164 6.99 -6.51 4.83
CA LYS A 164 8.07 -5.84 4.10
C LYS A 164 8.09 -6.26 2.64
N ASN A 165 8.34 -5.31 1.74
CA ASN A 165 8.54 -5.57 0.31
C ASN A 165 7.34 -6.25 -0.41
N SER A 166 6.14 -6.16 0.16
CA SER A 166 4.98 -6.92 -0.30
C SER A 166 4.45 -6.49 -1.66
N ILE A 167 4.69 -5.24 -2.06
CA ILE A 167 4.14 -4.65 -3.29
C ILE A 167 5.21 -4.34 -4.32
N ASN A 168 6.42 -4.93 -4.19
CA ASN A 168 7.56 -4.67 -5.07
C ASN A 168 7.30 -4.98 -6.56
N ASP A 169 6.26 -5.76 -6.87
CA ASP A 169 5.80 -6.07 -8.22
C ASP A 169 4.76 -5.09 -8.76
N TRP A 170 4.30 -4.11 -7.99
CA TRP A 170 3.34 -3.10 -8.44
C TRP A 170 4.01 -2.07 -9.37
N PRO A 171 3.46 -1.82 -10.57
CA PRO A 171 3.93 -0.73 -11.44
C PRO A 171 3.94 0.64 -10.75
N ALA A 172 2.99 0.89 -9.84
CA ALA A 172 2.86 2.14 -9.09
C ALA A 172 4.15 2.53 -8.34
N LEU A 173 4.88 1.58 -7.76
CA LEU A 173 6.13 1.85 -7.02
C LEU A 173 7.21 2.56 -7.86
N THR A 174 7.17 2.37 -9.17
CA THR A 174 8.10 3.02 -10.10
C THR A 174 7.46 4.22 -10.80
N ARG A 175 6.24 4.06 -11.31
CA ARG A 175 5.57 5.07 -12.13
C ARG A 175 5.11 6.28 -11.32
N TRP A 176 4.58 6.07 -10.11
CA TRP A 176 4.01 7.14 -9.28
C TRP A 176 5.07 7.98 -8.56
N LYS A 177 6.36 7.69 -8.75
CA LYS A 177 7.46 8.59 -8.38
C LYS A 177 7.52 9.82 -9.30
N SER A 178 6.90 9.76 -10.49
CA SER A 178 6.90 10.84 -11.47
C SER A 178 5.60 11.64 -11.43
N ASP A 179 5.65 12.89 -10.96
CA ASP A 179 4.51 13.80 -11.02
C ASP A 179 4.06 14.08 -12.46
N ALA A 180 5.00 14.01 -13.43
CA ALA A 180 4.66 14.13 -14.86
C ALA A 180 3.80 12.95 -15.35
N TYR A 181 4.11 11.72 -14.91
CA TYR A 181 3.30 10.55 -15.23
C TYR A 181 1.90 10.66 -14.61
N LEU A 182 1.84 11.02 -13.32
CA LEU A 182 0.57 11.21 -12.61
C LEU A 182 -0.29 12.29 -13.28
N ARG A 183 0.32 13.40 -13.69
CA ARG A 183 -0.35 14.47 -14.45
C ARG A 183 -0.85 14.00 -15.80
N GLU A 184 -0.03 13.26 -16.56
CA GLU A 184 -0.44 12.72 -17.87
C GLU A 184 -1.65 11.78 -17.76
N LYS A 185 -1.66 10.90 -16.75
CA LYS A 185 -2.69 9.86 -16.63
C LYS A 185 -3.98 10.32 -15.95
N ALA A 186 -3.88 11.24 -15.00
CA ALA A 186 -5.00 11.59 -14.14
C ALA A 186 -5.09 13.10 -13.81
N GLY A 187 -4.30 13.96 -14.46
CA GLY A 187 -4.24 15.39 -14.11
C GLY A 187 -5.57 16.15 -14.17
N ASP A 188 -6.50 15.72 -15.02
CA ASP A 188 -7.82 16.33 -15.18
C ASP A 188 -8.89 15.74 -14.24
N GLN A 189 -8.57 14.67 -13.51
CA GLN A 189 -9.48 14.07 -12.55
C GLN A 189 -9.62 14.97 -11.33
N ASN A 190 -10.85 15.13 -10.82
CA ASN A 190 -11.06 15.83 -9.57
C ASN A 190 -10.67 14.94 -8.40
N VAL A 191 -9.88 15.50 -7.49
CA VAL A 191 -9.49 14.90 -6.21
C VAL A 191 -9.96 15.81 -5.09
N GLY A 192 -10.28 15.21 -3.95
CA GLY A 192 -10.53 16.02 -2.77
C GLY A 192 -9.23 16.43 -2.10
N VAL A 193 -9.09 17.74 -1.92
CA VAL A 193 -7.92 18.37 -1.33
C VAL A 193 -8.32 19.01 -0.01
N GLU A 194 -7.67 18.55 1.05
CA GLU A 194 -7.70 19.16 2.38
C GLU A 194 -6.59 20.19 2.53
N ARG A 195 -6.85 21.17 3.39
CA ARG A 195 -5.98 22.31 3.66
C ARG A 195 -5.85 22.46 5.18
N SER A 196 -4.64 22.56 5.70
CA SER A 196 -4.38 22.80 7.13
C SER A 196 -3.22 23.76 7.32
N LYS A 197 -3.27 24.55 8.39
CA LYS A 197 -2.18 25.48 8.81
C LYS A 197 -1.23 24.85 9.84
N ASN A 198 -1.65 23.79 10.51
CA ASN A 198 -0.94 23.20 11.66
C ASN A 198 -0.66 21.70 11.47
N ASN A 199 -0.71 21.20 10.24
CA ASN A 199 -0.44 19.80 9.89
C ASN A 199 -1.43 18.76 10.44
N LYS A 200 -2.55 19.21 11.02
CA LYS A 200 -3.62 18.35 11.52
C LYS A 200 -4.73 18.23 10.46
N TYR A 201 -5.07 17.00 10.08
CA TYR A 201 -6.01 16.70 8.99
C TYR A 201 -7.13 15.75 9.42
N GLY A 202 -8.09 15.49 8.53
CA GLY A 202 -9.24 14.62 8.77
C GLY A 202 -10.05 15.03 10.00
N TYR A 203 -10.20 14.10 10.94
CA TYR A 203 -10.98 14.30 12.16
C TYR A 203 -10.43 15.40 13.07
N ALA A 204 -9.12 15.69 13.02
CA ALA A 204 -8.45 16.65 13.91
C ALA A 204 -9.03 18.07 13.82
N GLU A 205 -9.25 18.54 12.60
CA GLU A 205 -9.77 19.88 12.31
C GLU A 205 -11.11 19.81 11.56
N LYS A 206 -11.70 18.61 11.43
CA LYS A 206 -12.86 18.34 10.58
C LYS A 206 -12.64 18.85 9.14
N THR A 207 -11.39 18.83 8.67
CA THR A 207 -10.98 19.32 7.33
C THR A 207 -11.59 18.48 6.22
N TRP A 208 -11.95 17.22 6.50
CA TRP A 208 -12.76 16.39 5.60
C TRP A 208 -14.09 17.04 5.20
N LYS A 209 -14.69 17.86 6.09
CA LYS A 209 -15.91 18.65 5.78
C LYS A 209 -15.65 19.85 4.89
N GLN A 210 -14.40 20.30 4.83
CA GLN A 210 -13.93 21.46 4.06
C GLN A 210 -13.14 21.04 2.81
N LYS A 211 -13.13 19.74 2.52
CA LYS A 211 -12.45 19.11 1.38
C LYS A 211 -12.97 19.74 0.09
N SER A 212 -12.07 20.38 -0.65
CA SER A 212 -12.41 21.02 -1.92
C SER A 212 -12.06 20.08 -3.07
N GLN A 213 -12.98 19.91 -4.03
CA GLN A 213 -12.70 19.17 -5.25
C GLN A 213 -11.85 20.04 -6.18
N LYS A 214 -10.67 19.53 -6.57
CA LYS A 214 -9.71 20.21 -7.44
C LYS A 214 -9.16 19.25 -8.48
N PRO A 215 -8.78 19.72 -9.68
CA PRO A 215 -8.03 18.90 -10.61
C PRO A 215 -6.76 18.35 -9.95
N PHE A 216 -6.41 17.09 -10.20
CA PHE A 216 -5.22 16.48 -9.63
C PHE A 216 -3.94 17.21 -10.06
N SER A 217 -3.93 17.76 -11.28
CA SER A 217 -2.88 18.65 -11.77
C SER A 217 -2.63 19.85 -10.85
N TYR A 218 -3.69 20.49 -10.35
CA TYR A 218 -3.59 21.58 -9.37
C TYR A 218 -2.94 21.09 -8.08
N PHE A 219 -3.36 19.94 -7.55
CA PHE A 219 -2.75 19.38 -6.34
C PHE A 219 -1.25 19.10 -6.54
N LEU A 220 -0.87 18.51 -7.68
CA LEU A 220 0.53 18.25 -8.04
C LEU A 220 1.38 19.53 -8.11
N ASP A 221 0.78 20.69 -8.36
CA ASP A 221 1.48 21.98 -8.38
C ASP A 221 1.75 22.54 -6.97
N VAL A 222 0.95 22.16 -5.96
CA VAL A 222 0.96 22.82 -4.63
C VAL A 222 1.37 21.92 -3.47
N TYR A 223 1.32 20.59 -3.61
CA TYR A 223 1.46 19.69 -2.44
C TYR A 223 2.82 19.74 -1.74
N GLN A 224 3.87 20.19 -2.43
CA GLN A 224 5.22 20.32 -1.86
C GLN A 224 5.54 21.72 -1.30
N SER A 225 4.58 22.64 -1.30
CA SER A 225 4.78 24.02 -0.84
C SER A 225 3.77 24.38 0.25
N LYS A 226 4.05 25.52 0.90
CA LYS A 226 3.06 26.25 1.69
C LYS A 226 2.56 27.42 0.86
N ASP A 227 1.27 27.75 0.97
CA ASP A 227 0.77 29.01 0.44
C ASP A 227 1.22 30.21 1.31
N GLU A 228 0.88 31.42 0.90
CA GLU A 228 1.27 32.67 1.60
C GLU A 228 0.79 32.71 3.07
N ASP A 229 -0.30 32.00 3.37
CA ASP A 229 -0.89 31.87 4.71
C ASP A 229 -0.31 30.70 5.52
N GLY A 230 0.71 30.01 4.98
CA GLY A 230 1.34 28.86 5.60
C GLY A 230 0.56 27.54 5.47
N VAL A 231 -0.48 27.49 4.63
CA VAL A 231 -1.34 26.32 4.47
C VAL A 231 -0.64 25.23 3.67
N ILE A 232 -0.82 23.98 4.10
CA ILE A 232 -0.28 22.78 3.48
C ILE A 232 -1.44 21.95 2.92
N TYR A 233 -1.22 21.37 1.75
CA TYR A 233 -2.22 20.61 1.01
C TYR A 233 -2.04 19.11 1.21
N TYR A 234 -3.16 18.41 1.42
CA TYR A 234 -3.21 16.95 1.55
C TYR A 234 -4.31 16.41 0.67
N MET A 235 -3.99 15.40 -0.13
CA MET A 235 -4.96 14.69 -0.95
C MET A 235 -5.44 13.47 -0.20
N ASP A 236 -6.76 13.37 -0.13
CA ASP A 236 -7.52 12.20 0.26
C ASP A 236 -8.51 11.97 -0.89
N SER A 237 -8.37 10.87 -1.63
CA SER A 237 -9.21 10.63 -2.80
C SER A 237 -9.43 9.15 -3.02
N GLU A 238 -10.55 8.78 -3.61
CA GLU A 238 -10.69 7.45 -4.20
C GLU A 238 -9.61 7.22 -5.26
N VAL A 239 -9.30 5.94 -5.49
CA VAL A 239 -8.36 5.55 -6.53
C VAL A 239 -8.85 5.89 -7.93
N PHE A 240 -7.96 6.47 -8.74
CA PHE A 240 -8.27 6.87 -10.10
C PHE A 240 -8.55 5.69 -11.03
N PRO A 241 -9.66 5.68 -11.80
CA PRO A 241 -9.93 4.66 -12.82
C PRO A 241 -8.77 4.45 -13.80
N ASN A 242 -8.11 5.54 -14.20
CA ASN A 242 -6.99 5.53 -15.16
C ASN A 242 -5.70 4.93 -14.58
N LEU A 243 -5.60 4.80 -13.26
CA LEU A 243 -4.41 4.26 -12.57
C LEU A 243 -4.67 2.88 -11.94
N VAL A 244 -5.86 2.29 -12.14
CA VAL A 244 -6.22 0.95 -11.64
C VAL A 244 -5.23 -0.13 -12.07
N SER A 245 -4.66 -0.01 -13.26
CA SER A 245 -3.69 -0.98 -13.78
C SER A 245 -2.29 -0.88 -13.14
N ASP A 246 -2.04 0.11 -12.28
CA ASP A 246 -0.74 0.30 -11.63
C ASP A 246 -0.62 -0.38 -10.26
N TYR A 247 -1.71 -0.90 -9.69
CA TYR A 247 -1.68 -1.67 -8.44
C TYR A 247 -2.33 -3.03 -8.59
N ILE A 248 -1.93 -3.96 -7.73
CA ILE A 248 -2.34 -5.35 -7.79
C ILE A 248 -2.97 -5.71 -6.45
N LYS A 249 -4.20 -6.22 -6.46
CA LYS A 249 -4.85 -6.69 -5.24
C LYS A 249 -3.99 -7.78 -4.55
N PRO A 250 -3.69 -7.68 -3.25
CA PRO A 250 -2.84 -8.63 -2.58
C PRO A 250 -3.40 -10.06 -2.58
N LYS A 251 -2.58 -11.03 -2.99
CA LYS A 251 -3.01 -12.43 -3.18
C LYS A 251 -3.25 -13.19 -1.87
N TYR A 252 -2.72 -12.68 -0.76
CA TYR A 252 -2.81 -13.31 0.55
C TYR A 252 -4.08 -12.96 1.32
N VAL A 253 -4.88 -12.02 0.83
CA VAL A 253 -6.18 -11.76 1.45
C VAL A 253 -7.23 -12.64 0.76
N PRO A 254 -8.00 -13.43 1.53
CA PRO A 254 -8.96 -14.36 0.97
C PRO A 254 -10.10 -13.62 0.25
N CYS A 255 -10.65 -14.25 -0.79
CA CYS A 255 -11.82 -13.78 -1.55
C CYS A 255 -11.69 -12.40 -2.24
N LEU A 256 -10.49 -11.82 -2.34
CA LEU A 256 -10.30 -10.53 -3.02
C LEU A 256 -10.25 -10.59 -4.56
N ASN A 257 -9.78 -11.72 -5.11
CA ASN A 257 -9.48 -11.86 -6.54
C ASN A 257 -10.53 -12.66 -7.32
N ASP A 258 -11.40 -13.37 -6.60
CA ASP A 258 -12.35 -14.33 -7.18
C ASP A 258 -13.80 -13.82 -7.20
N ASP A 259 -14.09 -12.69 -6.53
CA ASP A 259 -15.44 -12.15 -6.39
C ASP A 259 -15.57 -10.73 -6.98
N PRO A 260 -16.66 -10.42 -7.72
CA PRO A 260 -16.86 -9.15 -8.42
C PRO A 260 -17.24 -7.97 -7.51
N VAL A 261 -16.60 -7.82 -6.34
CA VAL A 261 -16.83 -6.76 -5.32
C VAL A 261 -17.96 -7.06 -4.31
N PRO A 262 -17.69 -7.88 -3.28
CA PRO A 262 -18.39 -7.74 -1.99
C PRO A 262 -17.47 -7.51 -0.78
N TYR A 263 -16.20 -7.91 -0.84
CA TYR A 263 -15.29 -7.85 0.33
C TYR A 263 -14.44 -6.58 0.39
N PHE A 264 -14.31 -5.87 -0.72
CA PHE A 264 -13.66 -4.55 -0.73
C PHE A 264 -14.72 -3.49 -0.52
N ILE A 265 -14.51 -2.69 0.53
CA ILE A 265 -15.42 -1.60 0.86
C ILE A 265 -14.97 -0.34 0.14
N ASP A 266 -13.68 0.01 0.23
CA ASP A 266 -13.16 1.24 -0.37
C ASP A 266 -11.65 1.17 -0.66
N PHE A 267 -11.18 2.03 -1.58
CA PHE A 267 -9.77 2.27 -1.88
C PHE A 267 -9.45 3.77 -1.76
N GLY A 268 -8.71 4.13 -0.73
CA GLY A 268 -8.27 5.51 -0.50
C GLY A 268 -6.82 5.74 -0.96
N VAL A 269 -6.57 6.85 -1.64
CA VAL A 269 -5.23 7.35 -1.97
C VAL A 269 -4.94 8.55 -1.09
N TRP A 270 -3.82 8.46 -0.38
CA TRP A 270 -3.31 9.53 0.47
C TRP A 270 -2.00 10.05 -0.09
N PHE A 271 -1.95 11.34 -0.39
CA PHE A 271 -0.77 11.98 -1.00
C PHE A 271 -0.54 13.35 -0.36
N GLY A 272 0.68 13.62 0.09
CA GLY A 272 1.10 14.92 0.60
C GLY A 272 2.60 15.16 0.44
N GLY A 273 3.03 16.37 0.80
CA GLY A 273 4.42 16.83 0.71
C GLY A 273 5.19 16.90 2.04
N GLY A 274 4.55 16.53 3.14
CA GLY A 274 5.20 16.40 4.46
C GLY A 274 4.43 17.09 5.56
N GLY A 275 4.56 16.54 6.77
CA GLY A 275 4.01 17.10 8.00
C GLY A 275 2.65 16.53 8.38
N GLN A 276 1.97 15.79 7.49
CA GLN A 276 0.64 15.25 7.75
C GLN A 276 0.62 14.32 8.98
N ASN A 277 -0.23 14.67 9.94
CA ASN A 277 -0.49 13.90 11.14
C ASN A 277 -1.99 13.68 11.33
N SER A 278 -2.40 12.42 11.50
CA SER A 278 -3.78 12.08 11.88
C SER A 278 -3.99 12.18 13.40
N LEU A 279 -5.24 12.26 13.84
CA LEU A 279 -5.54 11.88 15.23
C LEU A 279 -5.32 10.38 15.43
N ILE A 280 -5.26 9.95 16.69
CA ILE A 280 -5.49 8.56 17.03
C ILE A 280 -6.97 8.27 16.74
N HIS A 281 -7.23 7.35 15.82
CA HIS A 281 -8.57 6.90 15.44
C HIS A 281 -8.54 5.42 15.09
N ASN A 282 -9.70 4.79 14.96
CA ASN A 282 -9.83 3.46 14.38
C ASN A 282 -10.83 3.42 13.23
N ASP A 283 -10.69 2.39 12.41
CA ASP A 283 -11.61 2.08 11.34
C ASP A 283 -12.41 0.82 11.69
N PRO A 284 -13.69 0.73 11.29
CA PRO A 284 -14.49 -0.47 11.48
C PRO A 284 -14.08 -1.67 10.64
N GLU A 285 -13.35 -1.44 9.55
CA GLU A 285 -12.91 -2.44 8.60
C GLU A 285 -11.45 -2.85 8.81
N ASP A 286 -11.11 -4.05 8.33
CA ASP A 286 -9.71 -4.42 8.16
C ASP A 286 -9.09 -3.57 7.04
N ASN A 287 -7.82 -3.18 7.20
CA ASN A 287 -7.18 -2.23 6.30
C ASN A 287 -5.76 -2.66 5.94
N LEU A 288 -5.43 -2.61 4.64
CA LEU A 288 -4.04 -2.66 4.17
C LEU A 288 -3.60 -1.27 3.74
N LEU A 289 -2.68 -0.67 4.50
CA LEU A 289 -2.01 0.57 4.11
C LEU A 289 -0.73 0.22 3.33
N ASN A 290 -0.80 0.41 2.01
CA ASN A 290 0.25 0.11 1.04
C ASN A 290 1.10 1.35 0.79
N VAL A 291 2.39 1.35 1.12
CA VAL A 291 3.25 2.54 1.03
C VAL A 291 4.00 2.56 -0.30
N LEU A 292 3.58 3.45 -1.20
CA LEU A 292 4.13 3.59 -2.55
C LEU A 292 5.34 4.52 -2.60
N ASP A 293 5.29 5.63 -1.89
CA ASP A 293 6.42 6.55 -1.80
C ASP A 293 6.56 7.14 -0.39
N GLY A 294 7.79 7.47 -0.04
CA GLY A 294 8.14 7.96 1.28
C GLY A 294 8.12 6.85 2.35
N TYR A 295 7.93 7.26 3.59
CA TYR A 295 7.71 6.38 4.73
C TYR A 295 6.56 6.93 5.58
N LYS A 296 5.94 6.04 6.37
CA LYS A 296 4.98 6.42 7.40
C LYS A 296 5.40 5.82 8.74
N ARG A 297 5.19 6.58 9.80
CA ARG A 297 5.31 6.12 11.17
C ARG A 297 3.90 5.99 11.73
N LEU A 298 3.56 4.81 12.24
CA LEU A 298 2.29 4.58 12.90
C LEU A 298 2.53 4.24 14.36
N ILE A 299 1.74 4.87 15.22
CA ILE A 299 1.59 4.48 16.62
C ILE A 299 0.21 3.85 16.77
N MET A 300 0.20 2.56 17.11
CA MET A 300 -0.99 1.73 17.11
C MET A 300 -1.34 1.26 18.52
N PHE A 301 -2.62 1.09 18.80
CA PHE A 301 -3.11 0.58 20.09
C PHE A 301 -4.17 -0.47 19.85
N ALA A 302 -4.14 -1.52 20.67
CA ALA A 302 -5.14 -2.58 20.57
C ALA A 302 -6.54 -2.03 20.91
N PRO A 303 -7.63 -2.61 20.36
CA PRO A 303 -9.00 -2.16 20.63
C PRO A 303 -9.38 -2.08 22.12
N LYS A 304 -8.76 -2.95 22.96
CA LYS A 304 -8.94 -2.94 24.41
C LYS A 304 -8.38 -1.70 25.12
N GLU A 305 -7.52 -0.94 24.45
CA GLU A 305 -6.93 0.30 24.99
C GLU A 305 -7.90 1.49 24.87
N GLY A 306 -9.09 1.33 24.28
CA GLY A 306 -10.05 2.42 24.03
C GLY A 306 -10.36 3.29 25.26
N GLU A 307 -10.43 2.69 26.44
CA GLU A 307 -10.63 3.43 27.69
C GLU A 307 -9.39 4.25 28.09
N ASN A 308 -8.18 3.71 27.91
CA ASN A 308 -6.93 4.46 28.12
C ASN A 308 -6.77 5.59 27.11
N LEU A 309 -7.41 5.50 25.94
CA LEU A 309 -7.41 6.49 24.87
C LEU A 309 -8.56 7.49 24.96
N TYR A 310 -9.44 7.38 25.96
CA TYR A 310 -10.63 8.22 26.08
C TYR A 310 -11.45 8.21 24.78
N GLU A 311 -11.74 7.01 24.26
CA GLU A 311 -12.46 6.83 23.00
C GLU A 311 -13.79 7.58 22.97
N ASP A 312 -14.08 8.23 21.85
CA ASP A 312 -15.38 8.82 21.56
C ASP A 312 -16.27 7.82 20.81
N THR A 313 -17.33 7.38 21.47
CA THR A 313 -18.29 6.36 20.99
C THR A 313 -19.47 6.90 20.17
N THR A 314 -19.47 8.19 19.83
CA THR A 314 -20.62 8.84 19.17
C THR A 314 -20.78 8.47 17.69
N GLY A 315 -19.71 8.09 16.99
CA GLY A 315 -19.73 7.74 15.56
C GLY A 315 -19.00 6.44 15.26
N GLN A 316 -19.37 5.72 14.20
CA GLN A 316 -18.90 4.35 13.88
C GLN A 316 -17.37 4.17 13.99
N ALA A 317 -16.59 5.07 13.41
CA ALA A 317 -15.16 5.22 13.65
C ALA A 317 -14.91 5.98 14.97
N ARG A 318 -14.08 5.43 15.85
CA ARG A 318 -13.76 6.05 17.15
C ARG A 318 -12.55 6.94 17.03
N ILE A 319 -12.62 8.08 17.70
CA ILE A 319 -11.53 9.04 17.79
C ILE A 319 -11.10 9.14 19.25
N SER A 320 -9.80 9.11 19.50
CA SER A 320 -9.23 9.39 20.81
C SER A 320 -9.39 10.87 21.15
N ARG A 321 -9.74 11.17 22.41
CA ARG A 321 -9.71 12.56 22.91
C ARG A 321 -8.29 13.02 23.29
N VAL A 322 -7.33 12.10 23.31
CA VAL A 322 -5.93 12.37 23.65
C VAL A 322 -5.14 12.80 22.40
N ASP A 323 -4.47 13.95 22.48
CA ASP A 323 -3.39 14.32 21.56
C ASP A 323 -2.10 13.61 22.00
N ILE A 324 -1.59 12.68 21.19
CA ILE A 324 -0.39 11.90 21.54
C ILE A 324 0.88 12.75 21.71
N ALA A 325 0.90 13.93 21.09
CA ALA A 325 2.01 14.88 21.22
C ALA A 325 2.02 15.54 22.60
N HIS A 326 0.83 15.81 23.11
CA HIS A 326 0.57 16.59 24.32
C HIS A 326 -0.64 15.98 25.05
N PRO A 327 -0.47 14.83 25.73
CA PRO A 327 -1.61 14.05 26.22
C PRO A 327 -2.37 14.68 27.38
N GLU A 328 -1.84 15.74 28.02
CA GLU A 328 -2.45 16.43 29.16
C GLU A 328 -2.90 15.44 30.26
N LEU A 329 -1.94 14.76 30.89
CA LEU A 329 -2.20 13.65 31.84
C LEU A 329 -3.01 14.05 33.09
N ASP A 330 -3.11 15.34 33.40
CA ASP A 330 -4.01 15.81 34.46
C ASP A 330 -5.49 15.64 34.08
N ILE A 331 -5.81 15.71 32.79
CA ILE A 331 -7.15 15.53 32.21
C ILE A 331 -7.32 14.09 31.69
N HIS A 332 -6.26 13.50 31.15
CA HIS A 332 -6.25 12.14 30.60
C HIS A 332 -5.32 11.17 31.36
N PRO A 333 -5.47 10.99 32.69
CA PRO A 333 -4.54 10.20 33.48
C PRO A 333 -4.45 8.72 33.05
N LEU A 334 -5.52 8.13 32.49
CA LEU A 334 -5.51 6.74 32.03
C LEU A 334 -4.56 6.51 30.85
N PHE A 335 -4.24 7.55 30.08
CA PHE A 335 -3.35 7.44 28.93
C PHE A 335 -1.93 7.01 29.33
N ALA A 336 -1.50 7.28 30.56
CA ALA A 336 -0.22 6.80 31.10
C ALA A 336 -0.12 5.27 31.11
N ASN A 337 -1.26 4.56 31.12
CA ASN A 337 -1.33 3.10 31.09
C ASN A 337 -1.45 2.50 29.68
N ALA A 338 -1.63 3.35 28.66
CA ALA A 338 -1.86 2.89 27.29
C ALA A 338 -0.65 2.12 26.76
N LYS A 339 -0.91 0.94 26.19
CA LYS A 339 0.12 0.13 25.52
C LYS A 339 0.09 0.37 24.02
N SER A 340 1.20 0.86 23.50
CA SER A 340 1.33 1.20 22.09
C SER A 340 2.24 0.23 21.34
N TYR A 341 2.08 0.22 20.02
CA TYR A 341 2.96 -0.46 19.08
C TYR A 341 3.44 0.54 18.05
N GLU A 342 4.73 0.61 17.83
CA GLU A 342 5.31 1.47 16.80
C GLU A 342 5.68 0.65 15.57
N VAL A 343 5.37 1.23 14.41
CA VAL A 343 5.84 0.72 13.12
C VAL A 343 6.30 1.87 12.24
N ILE A 344 7.46 1.66 11.58
CA ILE A 344 7.98 2.55 10.55
C ILE A 344 8.02 1.75 9.24
N THR A 345 7.24 2.22 8.27
CA THR A 345 7.13 1.62 6.94
C THR A 345 8.15 2.26 5.98
N GLN A 346 8.41 1.63 4.86
CA GLN A 346 9.15 2.19 3.73
C GLN A 346 8.36 1.96 2.44
N SER A 347 8.70 2.69 1.38
CA SER A 347 8.21 2.39 0.02
C SER A 347 8.43 0.91 -0.30
N GLY A 348 7.35 0.20 -0.62
CA GLY A 348 7.33 -1.25 -0.85
C GLY A 348 6.67 -2.06 0.28
N ASP A 349 6.52 -1.49 1.47
CA ASP A 349 5.90 -2.15 2.61
C ASP A 349 4.37 -2.03 2.62
N VAL A 350 3.73 -2.99 3.27
CA VAL A 350 2.30 -2.97 3.60
C VAL A 350 2.13 -3.16 5.10
N ILE A 351 1.32 -2.34 5.76
CA ILE A 351 0.90 -2.59 7.14
C ILE A 351 -0.56 -3.04 7.14
N PHE A 352 -0.81 -4.22 7.69
CA PHE A 352 -2.14 -4.70 8.01
C PHE A 352 -2.56 -4.10 9.35
N ILE A 353 -3.65 -3.33 9.31
CA ILE A 353 -4.31 -2.72 10.46
C ILE A 353 -5.64 -3.47 10.63
N PRO A 354 -5.77 -4.32 11.66
CA PRO A 354 -7.01 -5.04 11.88
C PRO A 354 -8.13 -4.08 12.28
N ALA A 355 -9.38 -4.45 11.97
CA ALA A 355 -10.56 -3.71 12.39
C ALA A 355 -10.49 -3.28 13.87
N TYR A 356 -10.89 -2.04 14.14
CA TYR A 356 -10.90 -1.39 15.45
C TYR A 356 -9.54 -1.10 16.10
N TRP A 357 -8.42 -1.42 15.45
CA TRP A 357 -7.11 -0.99 15.97
C TRP A 357 -6.97 0.51 15.84
N TYR A 358 -6.70 1.16 16.97
CA TYR A 358 -6.41 2.58 16.96
C TYR A 358 -5.05 2.81 16.35
N HIS A 359 -4.93 3.86 15.56
CA HIS A 359 -3.69 4.25 14.92
C HIS A 359 -3.62 5.76 14.73
N GLN A 360 -2.42 6.30 14.97
CA GLN A 360 -2.02 7.63 14.54
C GLN A 360 -0.95 7.46 13.47
N VAL A 361 -1.04 8.24 12.39
CA VAL A 361 -0.15 8.14 11.24
C VAL A 361 0.56 9.47 11.02
N GLU A 362 1.88 9.41 11.04
CA GLU A 362 2.78 10.50 10.65
C GLU A 362 3.43 10.15 9.32
N SER A 363 3.41 11.09 8.38
CA SER A 363 3.96 10.86 7.04
C SER A 363 5.25 11.63 6.82
N SER A 364 6.18 11.03 6.05
CA SER A 364 7.38 11.69 5.52
C SER A 364 7.04 12.88 4.62
N CYS A 365 8.06 13.51 4.01
CA CYS A 365 7.94 14.56 2.97
C CYS A 365 6.95 14.21 1.82
N ARG A 366 7.42 14.09 0.57
CA ARG A 366 6.62 13.42 -0.46
C ARG A 366 6.30 12.01 0.04
N HIS A 367 5.01 11.70 0.10
CA HIS A 367 4.54 10.36 0.44
C HIS A 367 3.30 10.03 -0.35
N ILE A 368 3.16 8.77 -0.73
CA ILE A 368 1.94 8.26 -1.34
C ILE A 368 1.63 6.90 -0.73
N SER A 369 0.37 6.68 -0.36
CA SER A 369 -0.12 5.37 0.04
C SER A 369 -1.50 5.07 -0.51
N ILE A 370 -1.78 3.78 -0.69
CA ILE A 370 -3.13 3.29 -0.98
C ILE A 370 -3.62 2.50 0.23
N ASN A 371 -4.73 2.93 0.82
CA ASN A 371 -5.50 2.12 1.75
C ASN A 371 -6.47 1.23 0.99
N MET A 372 -6.65 0.04 1.52
CA MET A 372 -7.49 -1.01 0.98
C MET A 372 -8.31 -1.53 2.14
N TRP A 373 -9.52 -1.00 2.30
CA TRP A 373 -10.45 -1.46 3.34
C TRP A 373 -11.23 -2.65 2.83
N PHE A 374 -11.28 -3.69 3.64
CA PHE A 374 -11.97 -4.93 3.32
C PHE A 374 -12.65 -5.50 4.56
N ASP A 375 -13.69 -6.28 4.31
CA ASP A 375 -14.51 -6.86 5.35
C ASP A 375 -14.78 -8.34 5.07
N LEU A 376 -14.19 -9.18 5.90
CA LEU A 376 -14.37 -10.62 5.83
C LEU A 376 -15.49 -11.11 6.74
N HIS A 377 -16.00 -10.29 7.66
CA HIS A 377 -16.88 -10.72 8.75
C HIS A 377 -18.21 -9.94 8.83
N ASP A 378 -18.55 -9.17 7.80
CA ASP A 378 -19.81 -8.43 7.67
C ASP A 378 -19.98 -7.36 8.78
N SER A 379 -18.98 -6.48 8.88
CA SER A 379 -19.00 -5.27 9.71
C SER A 379 -20.14 -4.34 9.30
N ILE A 380 -20.39 -4.16 7.99
CA ILE A 380 -21.47 -3.28 7.51
C ILE A 380 -22.83 -3.76 8.03
N GLY A 381 -23.17 -5.04 7.83
CA GLY A 381 -24.43 -5.59 8.35
C GLY A 381 -24.53 -5.49 9.88
N MET A 382 -23.41 -5.66 10.60
CA MET A 382 -23.37 -5.45 12.04
C MET A 382 -23.67 -3.99 12.43
N TYR A 383 -23.18 -3.00 11.67
CA TYR A 383 -23.46 -1.60 11.94
C TYR A 383 -24.91 -1.23 11.64
N GLU A 384 -25.48 -1.74 10.56
CA GLU A 384 -26.90 -1.57 10.27
C GLU A 384 -27.77 -2.11 11.42
N GLU A 385 -27.43 -3.29 11.96
CA GLU A 385 -28.09 -3.88 13.12
C GLU A 385 -27.94 -2.99 14.38
N LEU A 386 -26.75 -2.46 14.63
CA LEU A 386 -26.48 -1.57 15.76
C LEU A 386 -27.23 -0.24 15.63
N ASP A 387 -27.31 0.34 14.44
CA ASP A 387 -28.03 1.59 14.21
C ASP A 387 -29.52 1.43 14.45
N ILE A 388 -30.11 0.34 13.93
CA ILE A 388 -31.51 0.00 14.21
C ILE A 388 -31.75 -0.19 15.71
N ALA A 389 -30.83 -0.83 16.44
CA ALA A 389 -30.94 -1.01 17.88
C ALA A 389 -30.87 0.33 18.63
N ARG A 390 -29.90 1.19 18.29
CA ARG A 390 -29.71 2.50 18.93
C ARG A 390 -30.90 3.43 18.72
N GLU A 391 -31.47 3.44 17.50
CA GLU A 391 -32.67 4.21 17.19
C GLU A 391 -33.89 3.74 18.00
N LYS A 392 -34.04 2.42 18.19
CA LYS A 392 -35.14 1.85 18.99
C LYS A 392 -34.99 2.12 20.48
N GLU A 393 -33.77 2.03 20.99
CA GLU A 393 -33.46 2.19 22.42
C GLU A 393 -33.20 3.65 22.82
N ASN A 394 -33.16 4.56 21.84
CA ASN A 394 -32.83 5.97 22.02
C ASN A 394 -31.47 6.18 22.72
N THR A 395 -30.48 5.36 22.37
CA THR A 395 -29.13 5.41 22.94
C THR A 395 -28.21 6.28 22.09
N PRO A 396 -27.51 7.27 22.66
CA PRO A 396 -26.67 8.19 21.89
C PRO A 396 -25.38 7.55 21.38
N ASP A 397 -24.88 6.50 22.05
CA ASP A 397 -23.54 5.96 21.82
C ASP A 397 -23.59 4.57 21.19
N TYR A 398 -22.53 4.21 20.47
CA TYR A 398 -22.27 2.82 20.08
C TYR A 398 -21.47 2.08 21.17
N PRO A 399 -21.40 0.73 21.12
CA PRO A 399 -20.53 -0.04 21.99
C PRO A 399 -19.04 0.35 21.86
N LYS A 400 -18.26 0.10 22.92
CA LYS A 400 -16.81 0.29 22.93
C LYS A 400 -16.15 -0.56 21.84
N SER A 401 -15.01 -0.09 21.32
CA SER A 401 -14.31 -0.74 20.19
C SER A 401 -13.99 -2.22 20.43
N ILE A 402 -13.59 -2.58 21.64
CA ILE A 402 -13.30 -3.98 22.00
C ILE A 402 -14.56 -4.86 21.99
N ASP A 403 -15.70 -4.33 22.42
CA ASP A 403 -16.96 -5.06 22.44
C ASP A 403 -17.46 -5.27 21.01
N THR A 404 -17.38 -4.23 20.18
CA THR A 404 -17.72 -4.30 18.76
C THR A 404 -16.84 -5.31 18.01
N LEU A 405 -15.52 -5.31 18.25
CA LEU A 405 -14.63 -6.32 17.68
C LEU A 405 -15.02 -7.74 18.14
N ASN A 406 -15.33 -7.93 19.42
CA ASN A 406 -15.75 -9.23 19.95
C ASN A 406 -17.07 -9.72 19.35
N MET A 407 -17.97 -8.81 18.97
CA MET A 407 -19.18 -9.12 18.21
C MET A 407 -18.82 -9.52 16.77
N LEU A 408 -17.97 -8.74 16.10
CA LEU A 408 -17.54 -9.00 14.73
C LEU A 408 -16.86 -10.37 14.58
N LEU A 409 -15.92 -10.70 15.46
CA LEU A 409 -15.19 -11.99 15.43
C LEU A 409 -16.09 -13.22 15.66
N LYS A 410 -17.32 -13.03 16.16
CA LYS A 410 -18.32 -14.10 16.30
C LYS A 410 -19.19 -14.25 15.05
N ARG A 411 -19.25 -13.24 14.18
CA ARG A 411 -20.02 -13.30 12.94
C ARG A 411 -19.41 -14.30 11.98
N LYS A 412 -20.28 -14.91 11.18
CA LYS A 412 -19.86 -15.83 10.13
C LYS A 412 -19.40 -15.00 8.95
N SER A 413 -18.20 -15.28 8.47
CA SER A 413 -17.69 -14.66 7.25
C SER A 413 -18.59 -14.92 6.05
N SER A 414 -18.82 -13.92 5.21
CA SER A 414 -19.47 -14.09 3.91
C SER A 414 -18.54 -14.78 2.90
N CYS A 415 -17.21 -14.69 3.08
CA CYS A 415 -16.19 -15.31 2.23
C CYS A 415 -16.22 -16.85 2.32
N PRO A 416 -16.48 -17.59 1.20
CA PRO A 416 -16.54 -19.05 1.20
C PRO A 416 -15.21 -19.72 1.58
N LEU A 417 -14.09 -19.13 1.16
CA LEU A 417 -12.75 -19.64 1.50
C LEU A 417 -12.49 -19.53 3.00
N VAL A 418 -12.85 -18.40 3.59
CA VAL A 418 -12.78 -18.17 5.04
C VAL A 418 -13.68 -19.14 5.78
N ASN A 419 -14.94 -19.32 5.36
CA ASN A 419 -15.86 -20.27 5.97
C ASN A 419 -15.28 -21.70 6.02
N LYS A 420 -14.58 -22.14 4.97
CA LYS A 420 -13.90 -23.44 4.95
C LYS A 420 -12.75 -23.49 5.97
N MET A 421 -11.94 -22.43 6.04
CA MET A 421 -10.85 -22.31 7.01
C MET A 421 -11.37 -22.33 8.45
N ASP A 422 -12.45 -21.62 8.76
CA ASP A 422 -13.08 -21.59 10.08
C ASP A 422 -13.57 -22.96 10.54
N VAL A 423 -14.19 -23.74 9.64
CA VAL A 423 -14.61 -25.11 9.94
C VAL A 423 -13.40 -25.99 10.28
N GLN A 424 -12.30 -25.84 9.54
CA GLN A 424 -11.08 -26.61 9.79
C GLN A 424 -10.42 -26.22 11.12
N ILE A 425 -10.35 -24.93 11.44
CA ILE A 425 -9.81 -24.43 12.72
C ILE A 425 -10.63 -24.98 13.90
N LYS A 426 -11.97 -24.95 13.79
CA LYS A 426 -12.87 -25.47 14.84
C LYS A 426 -12.75 -26.98 15.02
N LYS A 427 -12.48 -27.74 13.96
CA LYS A 427 -12.23 -29.18 14.05
C LYS A 427 -10.93 -29.48 14.80
N ASN A 428 -9.86 -28.78 14.47
CA ASN A 428 -8.55 -28.99 15.12
C ASN A 428 -8.59 -28.65 16.62
N LYS A 429 -9.30 -27.59 17.03
CA LYS A 429 -9.49 -27.25 18.45
C LYS A 429 -10.29 -28.28 19.27
N LYS A 430 -10.99 -29.21 18.62
CA LYS A 430 -11.75 -30.28 19.29
C LYS A 430 -10.96 -31.59 19.38
N SER A 431 -9.87 -31.71 18.62
CA SER A 431 -8.98 -32.88 18.63
C SER A 431 -7.78 -32.73 19.56
N ASP A 432 -7.47 -31.49 19.95
CA ASP A 432 -6.51 -31.13 20.99
C ASP A 432 -7.24 -30.94 22.33
#